data_AF-A0A1G2VPM6-F1
#
_entry.id   AF-A0A1G2VPM6-F1
#
_cell.length_a   1.000
_cell.length_b   1.000
_cell.length_c   1.000
_cell.angle_alpha   90.00
_cell.angle_beta   90.00
_cell.angle_gamma   90.00
#
_symmetry.space_group_name_H-M   'P 1'
#
loop_
_entity.id
_entity.type
_entity.pdbx_description
1 polymer ?
#
loop_
_entity_poly.entity_id
_entity_poly.type
_entity_poly.pdbx_seq_one_letter_code
_entity_poly.pdbx_strand_id
1 'polypeptide(L)'
;MRVSAQPAVTTSEEYFEEAGVVWANDIFQAEFYGLDLPATKEIELAVRKLEEVSLDASILAELGDKAEISVSQLCAFLSENRESSEWFIFYLNGRNGVWAVRAFWFVGSGGWFVFARSVAGPNGWGQGRRVVSQV
;
A
#
# COMPACT_ATOMS: atom_id res chain seq x y z
N MET A 1 0.55 13.42 5.47
CA MET A 1 1.91 13.20 4.94
C MET A 1 1.91 13.62 3.49
N ARG A 2 2.82 14.49 3.07
CA ARG A 2 2.86 15.01 1.69
C ARG A 2 3.77 14.13 0.86
N VAL A 3 3.26 13.55 -0.22
CA VAL A 3 4.04 12.75 -1.17
C VAL A 3 4.26 13.57 -2.42
N SER A 4 5.52 13.86 -2.74
CA SER A 4 5.90 14.60 -3.95
C SER A 4 5.49 13.85 -5.22
N ALA A 5 5.30 14.63 -6.30
CA ALA A 5 5.03 14.09 -7.63
C ALA A 5 6.07 13.03 -8.03
N GLN A 6 5.62 11.92 -8.61
CA GLN A 6 6.48 10.83 -9.07
C GLN A 6 6.47 10.77 -10.60
N PRO A 7 7.62 10.49 -11.25
CA PRO A 7 7.66 10.31 -12.70
C PRO A 7 6.95 9.02 -13.14
N ALA A 8 6.67 8.91 -14.43
CA ALA A 8 6.23 7.64 -15.01
C ALA A 8 7.37 6.61 -14.93
N VAL A 9 7.04 5.37 -14.59
CA VAL A 9 8.03 4.30 -14.34
C VAL A 9 7.41 2.93 -14.54
N THR A 10 8.20 1.96 -15.01
CA THR A 10 7.82 0.55 -15.00
C THR A 10 8.32 -0.08 -13.71
N THR A 11 7.43 -0.70 -12.93
CA THR A 11 7.83 -1.34 -11.68
C THR A 11 8.64 -2.61 -11.93
N SER A 12 9.58 -2.91 -11.03
CA SER A 12 10.34 -4.16 -10.98
C SER A 12 10.52 -4.59 -9.53
N GLU A 13 11.17 -5.72 -9.28
CA GLU A 13 11.57 -6.10 -7.92
C GLU A 13 12.45 -5.01 -7.29
N GLU A 14 13.48 -4.57 -8.01
CA GLU A 14 14.41 -3.52 -7.57
C GLU A 14 13.70 -2.21 -7.24
N TYR A 15 12.66 -1.84 -8.00
CA TYR A 15 11.84 -0.66 -7.72
C TYR A 15 11.21 -0.70 -6.32
N PHE A 16 10.75 -1.88 -5.87
CA PHE A 16 10.21 -2.05 -4.52
C PHE A 16 11.32 -2.18 -3.47
N GLU A 17 12.45 -2.81 -3.81
CA GLU A 17 13.62 -2.88 -2.93
C GLU A 17 14.19 -1.49 -2.60
N GLU A 18 14.19 -0.57 -3.56
CA GLU A 18 14.54 0.85 -3.34
C GLU A 18 13.63 1.51 -2.29
N ALA A 19 12.36 1.09 -2.20
CA ALA A 19 11.45 1.53 -1.15
C ALA A 19 11.67 0.85 0.21
N GLY A 20 12.59 -0.13 0.27
CA GLY A 20 12.90 -0.94 1.43
C GLY A 20 12.06 -2.20 1.55
N VAL A 21 11.39 -2.64 0.49
CA VAL A 21 10.69 -3.94 0.47
C VAL A 21 11.71 -5.06 0.33
N VAL A 22 11.70 -6.01 1.27
CA VAL A 22 12.61 -7.16 1.29
C VAL A 22 11.89 -8.48 1.07
N TRP A 23 10.56 -8.46 1.13
CA TRP A 23 9.74 -9.62 0.82
C TRP A 23 8.35 -9.19 0.34
N ALA A 24 7.88 -9.83 -0.71
CA ALA A 24 6.53 -9.68 -1.25
C ALA A 24 5.90 -11.06 -1.46
N ASN A 25 4.60 -11.20 -1.20
CA ASN A 25 3.91 -12.45 -1.52
C ASN A 25 3.67 -12.59 -3.04
N ASP A 26 3.46 -13.83 -3.51
CA ASP A 26 3.27 -14.14 -4.93
C ASP A 26 2.15 -13.32 -5.60
N ILE A 27 1.09 -13.00 -4.85
CA ILE A 27 -0.02 -12.16 -5.35
C ILE A 27 0.47 -10.73 -5.59
N PHE A 28 1.24 -10.16 -4.66
CA PHE A 28 1.78 -8.82 -4.83
C PHE A 28 2.72 -8.77 -6.04
N GLN A 29 3.60 -9.76 -6.18
CA GLN A 29 4.51 -9.85 -7.33
C GLN A 29 3.73 -9.94 -8.64
N ALA A 30 2.73 -10.82 -8.73
CA ALA A 30 1.93 -11.02 -9.94
C ALA A 30 1.14 -9.77 -10.35
N GLU A 31 0.61 -9.02 -9.39
CA GLU A 31 -0.24 -7.86 -9.66
C GLU A 31 0.53 -6.57 -9.87
N PHE A 32 1.72 -6.44 -9.26
CA PHE A 32 2.42 -5.15 -9.19
C PHE A 32 3.81 -5.14 -9.82
N TYR A 33 4.42 -6.26 -10.18
CA TYR A 33 5.71 -6.24 -10.90
C TYR A 33 5.48 -6.07 -12.40
N GLY A 34 6.31 -5.27 -13.07
CA GLY A 34 6.19 -4.97 -14.50
C GLY A 34 4.96 -4.14 -14.87
N LEU A 35 4.45 -3.31 -13.95
CA LEU A 35 3.37 -2.36 -14.23
C LEU A 35 3.95 -1.04 -14.74
N ASP A 36 3.40 -0.55 -15.85
CA ASP A 36 3.67 0.80 -16.33
C ASP A 36 2.82 1.80 -15.54
N LEU A 37 3.46 2.57 -14.67
CA LEU A 37 2.82 3.59 -13.88
C LEU A 37 2.91 4.95 -14.58
N PRO A 38 1.79 5.70 -14.70
CA PRO A 38 1.84 7.06 -15.19
C PRO A 38 2.50 7.98 -14.14
N ALA A 39 2.97 9.14 -14.58
CA ALA A 39 3.42 10.18 -13.67
C ALA A 39 2.28 10.62 -12.75
N THR A 40 2.57 10.80 -11.46
CA THR A 40 1.60 11.22 -10.45
C THR A 40 1.88 12.65 -10.02
N LYS A 41 0.81 13.38 -9.68
CA LYS A 41 0.94 14.69 -9.04
C LYS A 41 1.26 14.50 -7.56
N GLU A 42 1.77 15.56 -6.97
CA GLU A 42 1.91 15.64 -5.52
C GLU A 42 0.53 15.51 -4.86
N ILE A 43 0.46 14.75 -3.78
CA ILE A 43 -0.76 14.53 -3.00
C ILE A 43 -0.48 14.59 -1.51
N GLU A 44 -1.55 14.78 -0.74
CA GLU A 44 -1.52 14.58 0.70
C GLU A 44 -2.20 13.25 1.06
N LEU A 45 -1.49 12.46 1.86
CA LEU A 45 -1.96 11.20 2.43
C LEU A 45 -2.38 11.39 3.89
N ALA A 46 -3.49 10.76 4.24
CA ALA A 46 -3.96 10.61 5.60
C ALA A 46 -3.72 9.18 6.10
N VAL A 47 -3.33 9.05 7.36
CA VAL A 47 -3.15 7.77 8.04
C VAL A 47 -4.21 7.66 9.14
N ARG A 48 -5.18 6.75 8.98
CA ARG A 48 -6.31 6.56 9.91
C ARG A 48 -6.17 5.23 10.64
N LYS A 49 -6.48 5.22 11.92
CA LYS A 49 -6.49 4.00 12.73
C LYS A 49 -7.85 3.32 12.60
N LEU A 50 -7.86 2.01 12.42
CA LEU A 50 -9.08 1.22 12.61
C LEU A 50 -9.39 1.12 14.11
N GLU A 51 -10.53 1.65 14.52
CA GLU A 51 -11.00 1.56 15.92
C GLU A 51 -11.64 0.21 16.23
N GLU A 52 -12.06 -0.53 15.22
CA GLU A 52 -12.61 -1.89 15.34
C GLU A 52 -12.17 -2.77 14.15
N VAL A 53 -12.59 -4.03 14.15
CA VAL A 53 -12.33 -4.94 13.02
C VAL A 53 -13.20 -4.55 11.84
N SER A 54 -12.60 -4.28 10.67
CA SER A 54 -13.34 -3.82 9.49
C SER A 54 -12.98 -4.58 8.22
N LEU A 55 -13.98 -4.87 7.39
CA LEU A 55 -13.81 -5.45 6.05
C LEU A 55 -13.31 -4.40 5.06
N ASP A 56 -12.60 -4.85 4.02
CA ASP A 56 -12.15 -3.99 2.92
C ASP A 56 -13.34 -3.25 2.28
N ALA A 57 -14.45 -3.95 2.03
CA ALA A 57 -15.65 -3.36 1.46
C ALA A 57 -16.19 -2.19 2.31
N SER A 58 -16.20 -2.32 3.63
CA SER A 58 -16.65 -1.24 4.53
C SER A 58 -15.68 -0.06 4.52
N ILE A 59 -14.38 -0.32 4.54
CA ILE A 59 -13.35 0.72 4.52
C ILE A 59 -13.38 1.48 3.18
N LEU A 60 -13.49 0.77 2.06
CA LEU A 60 -13.63 1.36 0.73
C LEU A 60 -14.91 2.19 0.62
N ALA A 61 -16.04 1.71 1.17
CA ALA A 61 -17.29 2.45 1.18
C ALA A 61 -17.20 3.75 2.01
N GLU A 62 -16.48 3.72 3.13
CA GLU A 62 -16.26 4.90 3.98
C GLU A 62 -15.32 5.92 3.33
N LEU A 63 -14.22 5.45 2.73
CA LEU A 63 -13.21 6.32 2.12
C LEU A 63 -13.59 6.82 0.71
N GLY A 64 -14.45 6.09 0.00
CA GLY A 64 -14.90 6.45 -1.34
C GLY A 64 -13.74 6.62 -2.33
N ASP A 65 -13.77 7.71 -3.08
CA ASP A 65 -12.78 8.06 -4.09
C ASP A 65 -11.38 8.36 -3.52
N LYS A 66 -11.26 8.52 -2.20
CA LYS A 66 -9.99 8.78 -1.52
C LYS A 66 -9.23 7.51 -1.15
N ALA A 67 -9.89 6.35 -1.22
CA ALA A 67 -9.33 5.10 -0.71
C ALA A 67 -8.08 4.65 -1.46
N GLU A 68 -8.11 4.82 -2.78
CA GLU A 68 -7.07 4.32 -3.67
C GLU A 68 -5.88 5.27 -3.74
N ILE A 69 -4.69 4.72 -3.65
CA ILE A 69 -3.43 5.42 -3.93
C ILE A 69 -2.67 4.67 -5.03
N SER A 70 -1.74 5.35 -5.69
CA SER A 70 -0.87 4.73 -6.69
C SER A 70 0.25 3.92 -6.04
N VAL A 71 0.80 2.97 -6.81
CA VAL A 71 1.96 2.18 -6.40
C VAL A 71 3.19 3.07 -6.14
N SER A 72 3.37 4.16 -6.88
CA SER A 72 4.48 5.08 -6.62
C SER A 72 4.32 5.85 -5.31
N GLN A 73 3.08 6.19 -4.93
CA GLN A 73 2.78 6.79 -3.63
C GLN A 73 2.97 5.79 -2.48
N LEU A 74 2.67 4.50 -2.68
CA LEU A 74 3.04 3.44 -1.73
C LEU A 74 4.56 3.44 -1.51
N CYS A 75 5.37 3.35 -2.57
CA CYS A 75 6.83 3.27 -2.44
C CYS A 75 7.42 4.50 -1.74
N ALA A 76 6.93 5.70 -2.06
CA ALA A 76 7.31 6.92 -1.36
C ALA A 76 6.96 6.85 0.13
N PHE A 77 5.73 6.41 0.46
CA PHE A 77 5.31 6.24 1.85
C PHE A 77 6.19 5.24 2.61
N LEU A 78 6.47 4.07 2.03
CA LEU A 78 7.31 3.05 2.64
C LEU A 78 8.74 3.55 2.88
N SER A 79 9.29 4.32 1.93
CA SER A 79 10.62 4.92 2.05
C SER A 79 10.71 5.91 3.20
N GLU A 80 9.68 6.73 3.40
CA GLU A 80 9.63 7.74 4.48
C GLU A 80 9.36 7.13 5.86
N ASN A 81 8.74 5.95 5.92
CA ASN A 81 8.29 5.33 7.17
C ASN A 81 9.09 4.08 7.57
N ARG A 82 10.31 3.90 7.01
CA ARG A 82 11.18 2.77 7.35
C ARG A 82 11.33 2.62 8.86
N GLU A 83 11.47 1.39 9.33
CA GLU A 83 11.57 1.03 10.75
C GLU A 83 10.31 1.29 11.61
N SER A 84 9.20 1.73 11.01
CA SER A 84 7.94 1.88 11.72
C SER A 84 7.43 0.55 12.28
N SER A 85 6.95 0.56 13.52
CA SER A 85 6.32 -0.59 14.18
C SER A 85 4.85 -0.81 13.77
N GLU A 86 4.30 0.11 12.98
CA GLU A 86 2.89 0.11 12.58
C GLU A 86 2.62 -0.84 11.41
N TRP A 87 1.36 -1.29 11.34
CA TRP A 87 0.87 -2.13 10.26
C TRP A 87 -0.02 -1.30 9.36
N PHE A 88 0.43 -1.10 8.12
CA PHE A 88 -0.25 -0.25 7.15
C PHE A 88 -1.09 -1.07 6.18
N ILE A 89 -2.21 -0.48 5.76
CA ILE A 89 -3.15 -1.01 4.78
C ILE A 89 -3.30 0.05 3.70
N PHE A 90 -3.19 -0.38 2.45
CA PHE A 90 -3.31 0.43 1.25
C PHE A 90 -4.30 -0.23 0.30
N TYR A 91 -4.96 0.58 -0.53
CA TYR A 91 -5.75 0.10 -1.65
C TYR A 91 -5.12 0.61 -2.93
N LEU A 92 -4.73 -0.30 -3.82
CA LEU A 92 -3.95 0.01 -5.02
C LEU A 92 -4.60 -0.65 -6.22
N ASN A 93 -4.55 -0.01 -7.38
CA ASN A 93 -4.85 -0.66 -8.65
C ASN A 93 -3.67 -1.53 -9.10
N GLY A 94 -3.90 -2.84 -9.15
CA GLY A 94 -3.03 -3.81 -9.81
C GLY A 94 -3.49 -4.10 -11.23
N ARG A 95 -2.93 -5.14 -11.85
CA ARG A 95 -3.32 -5.59 -13.20
C ARG A 95 -4.81 -5.94 -13.30
N ASN A 96 -5.35 -6.55 -12.25
CA ASN A 96 -6.71 -7.10 -12.23
C ASN A 96 -7.70 -6.29 -11.35
N GLY A 97 -7.45 -4.99 -11.17
CA GLY A 97 -8.32 -4.09 -10.41
C GLY A 97 -7.77 -3.74 -9.02
N VAL A 98 -8.66 -3.41 -8.08
CA VAL A 98 -8.26 -2.93 -6.75
C VAL A 98 -7.87 -4.08 -5.83
N TRP A 99 -6.71 -3.96 -5.20
CA TRP A 99 -6.17 -4.90 -4.23
C TRP A 99 -5.92 -4.24 -2.88
N ALA A 100 -6.19 -4.99 -1.81
CA ALA A 100 -5.78 -4.59 -0.48
C ALA A 100 -4.33 -5.04 -0.25
N VAL A 101 -3.45 -4.08 0.05
CA VAL A 101 -2.05 -4.32 0.33
C VAL A 101 -1.76 -4.02 1.78
N ARG A 102 -1.15 -4.97 2.48
CA ARG A 102 -0.64 -4.80 3.83
C ARG A 102 0.87 -4.66 3.81
N ALA A 103 1.40 -3.69 4.54
CA ALA A 103 2.83 -3.57 4.80
C ALA A 103 3.12 -3.56 6.31
N PHE A 104 4.19 -4.24 6.73
CA PHE A 104 4.76 -4.11 8.07
C PHE A 104 6.28 -4.24 8.00
N TRP A 105 7.00 -3.54 8.88
CA TRP A 105 8.45 -3.63 8.95
C TRP A 105 8.85 -4.87 9.76
N PHE A 106 9.67 -5.73 9.18
CA PHE A 106 10.20 -6.90 9.87
C PHE A 106 11.64 -6.65 10.31
N VAL A 107 11.83 -6.39 11.61
CA VAL A 107 13.13 -6.05 12.21
C VAL A 107 14.20 -7.08 11.88
N GLY A 108 13.87 -8.38 11.88
CA GLY A 108 14.82 -9.45 11.60
C GLY A 108 15.39 -9.44 10.18
N SER A 109 14.70 -8.83 9.22
CA SER A 109 15.16 -8.68 7.83
C SER A 109 15.51 -7.24 7.45
N GLY A 110 15.33 -6.28 8.37
CA GLY A 110 15.63 -4.87 8.13
C GLY A 110 14.83 -4.24 6.98
N GLY A 111 13.57 -4.66 6.77
CA GLY A 111 12.78 -4.17 5.65
C GLY A 111 11.28 -4.44 5.73
N TRP A 112 10.56 -3.92 4.74
CA TRP A 112 9.13 -4.10 4.59
C TRP A 112 8.79 -5.48 4.03
N PHE A 113 7.79 -6.09 4.65
CA PHE A 113 7.08 -7.22 4.07
C PHE A 113 5.75 -6.73 3.53
N VAL A 114 5.48 -6.99 2.26
CA VAL A 114 4.23 -6.58 1.59
C VAL A 114 3.39 -7.78 1.17
N PHE A 115 2.09 -7.68 1.42
CA PHE A 115 1.12 -8.74 1.13
C PHE A 115 -0.06 -8.15 0.37
N ALA A 116 -0.31 -8.61 -0.84
CA ALA A 116 -1.55 -8.32 -1.55
C ALA A 116 -2.59 -9.41 -1.29
N ARG A 117 -3.85 -9.01 -1.17
CA ARG A 117 -5.02 -9.88 -1.19
C ARG A 117 -6.21 -9.19 -1.84
N SER A 118 -7.13 -9.99 -2.37
CA SER A 118 -8.36 -9.45 -2.98
C SER A 118 -9.21 -8.71 -1.93
N VAL A 119 -9.77 -7.58 -2.33
CA VAL A 119 -10.74 -6.79 -1.54
C VAL A 119 -12.09 -7.50 -1.36
N ALA A 120 -12.38 -8.52 -2.17
CA ALA A 120 -13.58 -9.34 -2.05
C ALA A 120 -13.42 -10.48 -1.02
N GLY A 121 -12.25 -10.59 -0.38
CA GLY A 121 -11.99 -11.61 0.62
C GLY A 121 -12.86 -11.42 1.88
N PRO A 122 -13.27 -12.51 2.56
CA PRO A 122 -14.14 -12.43 3.74
C PRO A 122 -13.39 -11.98 5.02
N ASN A 123 -12.07 -11.78 4.95
CA ASN A 123 -11.24 -11.51 6.12
C ASN A 123 -11.15 -10.01 6.38
N GLY A 124 -11.47 -9.61 7.61
CA GLY A 124 -11.32 -8.23 8.07
C GLY A 124 -9.90 -7.89 8.52
N TRP A 125 -9.62 -6.60 8.59
CA TRP A 125 -8.44 -6.07 9.22
C TRP A 125 -8.66 -5.88 10.71
N GLY A 126 -7.70 -6.32 11.52
CA GLY A 126 -7.77 -6.16 12.97
C GLY A 126 -7.74 -4.69 13.41
N GLN A 127 -8.32 -4.44 14.58
CA GLN A 127 -8.24 -3.15 15.27
C GLN A 127 -6.78 -2.69 15.40
N GLY A 128 -6.57 -1.38 15.30
CA GLY A 128 -5.28 -0.74 15.47
C GLY A 128 -4.44 -0.63 14.21
N ARG A 129 -4.81 -1.32 13.13
CA ARG A 129 -4.12 -1.16 11.84
C ARG A 129 -4.37 0.23 11.23
N ARG A 130 -3.41 0.67 10.43
CA ARG A 130 -3.36 2.00 9.85
C ARG A 130 -3.76 1.96 8.39
N VAL A 131 -4.91 2.51 8.05
CA VAL A 131 -5.32 2.67 6.64
C VAL A 131 -4.72 3.97 6.10
N VAL A 132 -4.02 3.87 4.98
CA VAL A 132 -3.45 5.01 4.27
C VAL A 132 -4.32 5.31 3.07
N SER A 133 -4.73 6.57 2.94
CA SER A 133 -5.60 7.04 1.86
C SER A 133 -5.26 8.49 1.50
N GLN A 134 -5.90 9.03 0.46
CA GLN A 134 -5.86 10.47 0.20
C GLN A 134 -6.67 11.26 1.25
N VAL A 135 -6.40 12.56 1.39
CA VAL A 135 -7.11 13.47 2.31
C VAL A 135 -8.54 13.76 1.87
#